data_AF-A0A2V8GT13-F1
#
_entry.id   AF-A0A2V8GT13-F1
#
_cell.length_a   1.000
_cell.length_b   1.000
_cell.length_c   1.000
_cell.angle_alpha   90.00
_cell.angle_beta   90.00
_cell.angle_gamma   90.00
#
_symmetry.space_group_name_H-M   'P 1'
#
loop_
_entity.id
_entity.type
_entity.pdbx_description
1 polymer ?
#
loop_
_entity_poly.entity_id
_entity_poly.type
_entity_poly.pdbx_seq_one_letter_code
_entity_poly.pdbx_strand_id
1 'polypeptide(L)'
;MNVPNKITESDFDGWIDERGTFFMRTWDPRFTPLLETHDPGEPPREGGLIVAKYGKGTYIYTGLSFFRELPAGVKGAYRIFANLVSVEN
;
A
#
# COMPACT_ATOMS: atom_id res chain seq x y z
N MET A 1 6.76 6.20 -2.41
CA MET A 1 5.41 6.49 -1.90
C MET A 1 5.27 7.94 -1.43
N ASN A 2 5.79 8.93 -2.16
CA ASN A 2 5.85 10.33 -1.68
C ASN A 2 5.48 11.38 -2.74
N VAL A 3 4.94 10.95 -3.88
CA VAL A 3 4.55 11.82 -5.00
C VAL A 3 3.25 11.25 -5.59
N PRO A 4 2.22 12.09 -5.84
CA PRO A 4 2.15 13.54 -5.56
C PRO A 4 1.96 13.87 -4.07
N ASN A 5 1.58 12.89 -3.24
CA ASN A 5 1.39 13.09 -1.81
C ASN A 5 2.57 12.53 -1.02
N LYS A 6 3.16 13.31 -0.11
CA LYS A 6 3.99 12.76 0.96
C LYS A 6 3.10 11.98 1.93
N ILE A 7 3.33 10.68 2.04
CA ILE A 7 2.54 9.78 2.89
C ILE A 7 3.19 9.70 4.26
N THR A 8 2.38 9.82 5.31
CA THR A 8 2.78 9.75 6.72
C THR A 8 1.87 8.80 7.48
N GLU A 9 2.19 8.52 8.74
CA GLU A 9 1.35 7.65 9.60
C GLU A 9 -0.10 8.13 9.68
N SER A 10 -0.34 9.44 9.64
CA SER A 10 -1.68 10.04 9.65
C SER A 10 -2.54 9.67 8.43
N ASP A 11 -1.93 9.21 7.33
CA ASP A 11 -2.69 8.68 6.19
C ASP A 11 -3.34 7.32 6.48
N PHE A 12 -2.99 6.71 7.62
CA PHE A 12 -3.60 5.51 8.14
C PHE A 12 -4.66 5.80 9.23
N ASP A 13 -4.92 7.08 9.53
CA ASP A 13 -5.96 7.47 10.49
C ASP A 13 -7.36 7.31 9.90
N GLY A 14 -8.30 6.86 10.74
CA GLY A 14 -9.72 6.74 10.37
C GLY A 14 -10.03 5.64 9.35
N TRP A 15 -9.08 4.72 9.11
CA TRP A 15 -9.32 3.51 8.35
C TRP A 15 -10.40 2.66 9.04
N ILE A 16 -11.24 2.02 8.24
CA ILE A 16 -12.34 1.22 8.75
C ILE A 16 -12.02 -0.28 8.67
N ASP A 17 -12.22 -0.99 9.78
CA ASP A 17 -11.95 -2.43 9.87
C ASP A 17 -10.43 -2.74 9.72
N GLU A 18 -10.04 -3.71 8.87
CA GLU A 18 -8.65 -4.14 8.68
C GLU A 18 -7.88 -3.29 7.65
N ARG A 19 -6.59 -2.99 7.91
CA ARG A 19 -5.73 -2.22 6.98
C ARG A 19 -5.49 -2.93 5.64
N GLY A 20 -5.60 -4.25 5.63
CA GLY A 20 -5.44 -5.01 4.41
C GLY A 20 -5.54 -6.50 4.67
N THR A 21 -5.70 -7.24 3.60
CA THR A 21 -5.82 -8.68 3.61
C THR A 21 -4.98 -9.27 2.48
N PHE A 22 -4.73 -10.59 2.55
CA PHE A 22 -3.97 -11.35 1.55
C PHE A 22 -2.50 -10.94 1.36
N PHE A 23 -1.83 -10.42 2.39
CA PHE A 23 -0.42 -10.02 2.32
C PHE A 23 0.44 -11.13 1.71
N MET A 24 1.21 -10.79 0.68
CA MET A 24 2.10 -11.76 0.06
C MET A 24 3.15 -12.22 1.08
N ARG A 25 3.40 -13.53 1.14
CA ARG A 25 4.45 -14.09 2.01
C ARG A 25 5.81 -14.19 1.33
N THR A 26 5.79 -14.33 0.01
CA THR A 26 6.98 -14.48 -0.82
C THR A 26 6.73 -13.79 -2.15
N TRP A 27 7.76 -13.17 -2.70
CA TRP A 27 7.76 -12.55 -4.03
C TRP A 27 9.14 -12.70 -4.65
N ASP A 28 9.20 -12.48 -5.96
CA ASP A 28 10.48 -12.44 -6.68
C ASP A 28 11.34 -11.26 -6.17
N PRO A 29 12.68 -11.41 -6.03
CA PRO A 29 13.56 -10.37 -5.51
C PRO A 29 13.50 -9.01 -6.23
N ARG A 30 12.94 -8.96 -7.45
CA ARG A 30 12.72 -7.70 -8.19
C ARG A 30 11.64 -6.81 -7.58
N PHE A 31 10.81 -7.35 -6.69
CA PHE A 31 9.78 -6.59 -6.00
C PHE A 31 10.35 -5.90 -4.77
N THR A 32 10.07 -4.61 -4.68
CA THR A 32 10.35 -3.78 -3.52
C THR A 32 9.10 -3.66 -2.64
N PRO A 33 9.11 -4.13 -1.39
CA PRO A 33 8.07 -3.80 -0.43
C PRO A 33 8.14 -2.32 -0.07
N LEU A 34 6.99 -1.64 -0.12
CA LEU A 34 6.92 -0.19 0.12
C LEU A 34 6.30 0.17 1.47
N LEU A 35 5.64 -0.78 2.10
CA LEU A 35 4.99 -0.62 3.41
C LEU A 35 5.18 -1.90 4.23
N GLU A 36 5.36 -1.70 5.52
CA GLU A 36 5.18 -2.71 6.54
C GLU A 36 4.02 -2.31 7.47
N THR A 37 3.29 -3.29 7.98
CA THR A 37 2.23 -3.09 8.98
C THR A 37 2.30 -4.21 10.01
N HIS A 38 1.90 -3.92 11.25
CA HIS A 38 1.78 -4.92 12.30
C HIS A 38 0.70 -4.52 13.28
N ASP A 39 0.11 -5.51 13.93
CA ASP A 39 -0.72 -5.30 15.10
C ASP A 39 0.17 -5.00 16.32
N PRO A 40 -0.35 -4.30 17.34
CA PRO A 40 0.43 -3.99 18.54
C PRO A 40 1.05 -5.24 19.17
N GLY A 41 2.38 -5.27 19.28
CA GLY A 41 3.13 -6.39 19.85
C GLY A 41 3.47 -7.51 18.86
N GLU A 42 3.02 -7.44 17.61
CA GLU A 42 3.43 -8.37 16.56
C GLU A 42 4.66 -7.86 15.77
N PRO A 43 5.46 -8.76 15.17
CA PRO A 43 6.54 -8.35 14.26
C PRO A 43 6.00 -7.58 13.04
N PRO A 44 6.77 -6.61 12.50
CA PRO A 44 6.47 -5.96 11.23
C PRO A 44 6.23 -6.97 10.10
N ARG A 45 5.17 -6.76 9.31
CA ARG A 45 4.84 -7.57 8.14
C ARG A 45 4.85 -6.73 6.88
N GLU A 46 5.68 -7.14 5.94
CA GLU A 46 5.69 -6.63 4.57
C GLU A 46 4.69 -7.41 3.69
N GLY A 47 4.64 -7.08 2.40
CA GLY A 47 3.83 -7.81 1.42
C GLY A 47 2.43 -7.25 1.20
N GLY A 48 2.02 -6.25 1.98
CA GLY A 48 0.76 -5.52 1.78
C GLY A 48 0.81 -4.52 0.62
N LEU A 49 2.00 -4.07 0.24
CA LEU A 49 2.22 -3.24 -0.93
C LEU A 49 3.62 -3.50 -1.49
N ILE A 50 3.71 -4.15 -2.64
CA ILE A 50 4.97 -4.46 -3.31
C ILE A 50 4.95 -3.99 -4.75
N VAL A 51 6.09 -3.52 -5.25
CA VAL A 51 6.21 -2.91 -6.58
C VAL A 51 7.44 -3.44 -7.30
N ALA A 52 7.31 -3.74 -8.59
CA ALA A 52 8.43 -4.11 -9.45
C ALA A 52 8.33 -3.42 -10.81
N LYS A 53 9.47 -3.08 -11.41
CA LYS A 53 9.50 -2.72 -12.83
C LYS A 53 9.37 -3.99 -13.67
N TYR A 54 8.51 -3.94 -14.68
CA TYR A 54 8.29 -5.05 -15.60
C TYR A 54 8.19 -4.53 -17.04
N GLY A 55 9.19 -4.86 -17.86
CA GLY A 55 9.30 -4.32 -19.21
C GLY A 55 9.37 -2.79 -19.19
N LYS A 56 8.42 -2.14 -19.87
CA LYS A 56 8.30 -0.67 -19.92
C LYS A 56 7.34 -0.10 -18.86
N GLY A 57 6.87 -0.94 -17.95
CA GLY A 57 5.82 -0.60 -17.00
C GLY A 57 6.21 -0.89 -15.56
N THR A 58 5.29 -0.57 -14.66
CA THR A 58 5.40 -0.86 -13.25
C THR A 58 4.26 -1.78 -12.84
N TYR A 59 4.59 -2.90 -12.22
CA TYR A 59 3.61 -3.79 -11.61
C TYR A 59 3.50 -3.45 -10.13
N ILE A 60 2.27 -3.27 -9.66
CA ILE A 60 1.94 -2.95 -8.27
C ILE A 60 0.96 -4.01 -7.78
N TYR A 61 1.36 -4.71 -6.71
CA TYR A 61 0.44 -5.53 -5.93
C TYR A 61 0.10 -4.79 -4.63
N THR A 62 -1.18 -4.75 -4.27
CA THR A 62 -1.64 -4.18 -3.01
C THR A 62 -2.68 -5.08 -2.35
N GLY A 63 -2.41 -5.48 -1.12
CA GLY A 63 -3.36 -6.13 -0.21
C GLY A 63 -4.13 -5.13 0.66
N LEU A 64 -3.85 -3.82 0.56
CA LEU A 64 -4.58 -2.79 1.28
C LEU A 64 -6.09 -2.83 0.97
N SER A 65 -6.91 -2.62 1.99
CA SER A 65 -8.38 -2.71 1.94
C SER A 65 -9.06 -1.55 1.17
N PHE A 66 -8.51 -1.09 0.04
CA PHE A 66 -9.05 0.03 -0.73
C PHE A 66 -10.53 -0.12 -1.10
N PHE A 67 -11.00 -1.35 -1.27
CA PHE A 67 -12.41 -1.63 -1.54
C PHE A 67 -13.35 -1.25 -0.38
N ARG A 68 -12.86 -1.13 0.86
CA ARG A 68 -13.60 -0.60 2.00
C ARG A 68 -13.30 0.87 2.23
N GLU A 69 -12.01 1.23 2.20
CA GLU A 69 -11.56 2.58 2.57
C GLU A 69 -11.99 3.66 1.58
N LEU A 70 -11.93 3.37 0.27
CA LEU A 70 -12.31 4.35 -0.75
C LEU A 70 -13.82 4.64 -0.66
N PRO A 71 -14.73 3.65 -0.66
CA PRO A 71 -16.16 3.93 -0.46
C PRO A 71 -16.50 4.63 0.87
N ALA A 72 -15.74 4.36 1.93
CA ALA A 72 -15.92 5.01 3.23
C ALA A 72 -15.39 6.45 3.29
N GLY A 73 -14.74 6.96 2.24
CA GLY A 73 -14.26 8.33 2.19
C GLY A 73 -12.98 8.58 2.99
N VAL A 74 -12.20 7.54 3.28
CA VAL A 74 -10.97 7.67 4.10
C VAL A 74 -9.91 8.43 3.32
N LYS A 75 -9.61 9.67 3.74
CA LYS A 75 -8.76 10.61 3.01
C LYS A 75 -7.38 10.05 2.68
N GLY A 76 -6.73 9.38 3.64
CA GLY A 76 -5.40 8.83 3.45
C GLY A 76 -5.36 7.69 2.41
N ALA A 77 -6.41 6.87 2.35
CA ALA A 77 -6.53 5.83 1.33
C ALA A 77 -6.55 6.41 -0.09
N TYR A 78 -7.27 7.53 -0.31
CA TYR A 78 -7.25 8.23 -1.60
C TYR A 78 -5.88 8.81 -1.95
N ARG A 79 -5.15 9.36 -0.96
CA ARG A 79 -3.80 9.90 -1.18
C ARG A 79 -2.80 8.81 -1.56
N ILE A 80 -2.86 7.65 -0.90
CA ILE A 80 -2.03 6.50 -1.25
C ILE A 80 -2.42 5.99 -2.64
N PHE A 81 -3.70 5.80 -2.92
CA PHE A 81 -4.16 5.33 -4.23
C PHE A 81 -3.72 6.27 -5.36
N ALA A 82 -3.83 7.60 -5.16
CA ALA A 82 -3.34 8.60 -6.09
C ALA A 82 -1.84 8.43 -6.38
N ASN A 83 -1.01 8.21 -5.35
CA ASN A 83 0.42 7.93 -5.55
C ASN A 83 0.67 6.67 -6.39
N LEU A 84 -0.14 5.61 -6.22
CA LEU A 84 0.02 4.35 -6.97
C LEU A 84 -0.29 4.53 -8.45
N VAL A 85 -1.37 5.25 -8.78
CA VAL A 85 -1.73 5.51 -10.19
C VAL A 85 -0.85 6.57 -10.85
N SER A 86 -0.20 7.43 -10.07
CA SER A 86 0.75 8.44 -10.54
C SER A 86 2.18 7.91 -10.70
N VAL A 87 2.43 6.61 -10.51
CA VAL A 87 3.78 6.05 -10.70
C VAL A 87 4.21 6.24 -12.15
N GLU A 88 5.29 7.02 -12.33
CA GLU A 88 5.92 7.21 -13.63
C GLU A 88 6.76 5.98 -14.01
N ASN A 89 6.76 5.67 -15.31
CA ASN A 89 7.43 4.50 -15.86
C ASN A 89 8.87 4.76 -16.27
#